data_AF-A0A892ZMB4-F1
#
_entry.id   AF-A0A892ZMB4-F1
#
_cell.length_a   1.000
_cell.length_b   1.000
_cell.length_c   1.000
_cell.angle_alpha   90.00
_cell.angle_beta   90.00
_cell.angle_gamma   90.00
#
_symmetry.space_group_name_H-M   'P 1'
#
loop_
_entity.id
_entity.type
_entity.pdbx_description
1 polymer ?
#
loop_
_entity_poly.entity_id
_entity_poly.type
_entity_poly.pdbx_seq_one_letter_code
_entity_poly.pdbx_strand_id
1 'polypeptide(L)'
;MKRHPALITLSRDHHHALSLGNRIRQQPDADHSAAIAAQRDELLQHFAEEEQQFAPFWPQLQRPDLQQRFNADHAALRQLLQPPFQAALLADTLMAHVRFEERELFAALQDLLPTS
;
A
#
# COMPACT_ATOMS: atom_id res chain seq x y z
N MET A 1 -11.43 -0.96 -20.87
CA MET A 1 -11.83 0.02 -19.84
C MET A 1 -10.57 0.72 -19.36
N LYS A 2 -10.53 2.06 -19.39
CA LYS A 2 -9.42 2.82 -18.81
C LYS A 2 -9.63 2.85 -17.29
N ARG A 3 -8.58 2.55 -16.51
CA ARG A 3 -8.65 2.67 -15.04
C ARG A 3 -9.01 4.10 -14.66
N HIS A 4 -9.77 4.26 -13.58
CA HIS A 4 -10.15 5.60 -13.09
C HIS A 4 -8.90 6.42 -12.75
N PRO A 5 -8.81 7.71 -13.08
CA PRO A 5 -7.60 8.52 -12.86
C PRO A 5 -7.06 8.45 -11.43
N ALA A 6 -7.95 8.42 -10.43
CA ALA A 6 -7.56 8.30 -9.03
C ALA A 6 -6.84 6.98 -8.71
N LEU A 7 -7.24 5.86 -9.32
CA LEU A 7 -6.54 4.58 -9.17
C LEU A 7 -5.18 4.59 -9.88
N ILE A 8 -5.07 5.32 -11.00
CA ILE A 8 -3.81 5.46 -11.74
C ILE A 8 -2.77 6.24 -10.92
N THR A 9 -3.19 7.30 -10.21
CA THR A 9 -2.28 8.05 -9.32
C THR A 9 -1.76 7.16 -8.20
N LEU A 10 -2.64 6.46 -7.48
CA LEU A 10 -2.23 5.52 -6.42
C LEU A 10 -1.29 4.42 -6.94
N SER A 11 -1.58 3.87 -8.13
CA SER A 11 -0.71 2.87 -8.78
C SER A 11 0.70 3.42 -9.09
N ARG A 12 0.84 4.73 -9.33
CA ARG A 12 2.14 5.35 -9.57
C ARG A 12 2.95 5.47 -8.29
N ASP A 13 2.30 5.85 -7.21
CA ASP A 13 2.94 6.03 -5.91
C ASP A 13 3.42 4.67 -5.34
N HIS A 14 2.73 3.58 -5.68
CA HIS A 14 3.19 2.21 -5.42
C HIS A 14 4.56 1.87 -6.01
N HIS A 15 4.95 2.47 -7.14
CA HIS A 15 6.28 2.19 -7.71
C HIS A 15 7.41 2.67 -6.80
N HIS A 16 7.22 3.79 -6.10
CA HIS A 16 8.19 4.29 -5.13
C HIS A 16 8.29 3.36 -3.93
N ALA A 17 7.15 2.95 -3.36
CA ALA A 17 7.10 1.99 -2.26
C ALA A 17 7.78 0.65 -2.62
N LEU A 18 7.48 0.10 -3.81
CA LEU A 18 8.09 -1.15 -4.29
C LEU A 18 9.59 -1.04 -4.50
N SER A 19 10.12 0.14 -4.83
CA SER A 19 11.56 0.36 -5.00
C SER A 19 12.33 0.09 -3.69
N LEU A 20 11.78 0.54 -2.54
CA LEU A 20 12.35 0.24 -1.22
C LEU A 20 12.30 -1.25 -0.91
N GLY A 21 11.15 -1.90 -1.10
CA GLY A 21 11.00 -3.34 -0.87
C GLY A 21 11.96 -4.18 -1.72
N ASN A 22 12.10 -3.84 -3.00
CA ASN A 22 13.04 -4.50 -3.90
C ASN A 22 14.50 -4.31 -3.47
N ARG A 23 14.88 -3.11 -3.04
CA ARG A 23 16.24 -2.83 -2.53
C ARG A 23 16.56 -3.69 -1.31
N ILE A 24 15.63 -3.77 -0.36
CA ILE A 24 15.79 -4.60 0.85
C ILE A 24 15.97 -6.07 0.47
N ARG A 25 15.17 -6.60 -0.46
CA ARG A 25 15.27 -8.01 -0.90
C ARG A 25 16.57 -8.32 -1.65
N GLN A 26 17.10 -7.36 -2.42
CA GLN A 26 18.35 -7.55 -3.14
C GLN A 26 19.57 -7.54 -2.23
N GLN A 27 19.48 -6.87 -1.07
CA GLN A 27 20.58 -6.71 -0.12
C GLN A 27 20.10 -7.00 1.31
N PRO A 28 19.69 -8.23 1.63
CA PRO A 28 19.04 -8.54 2.90
C PRO A 28 19.93 -8.32 4.12
N ASP A 29 21.25 -8.41 3.97
CA ASP A 29 22.24 -8.24 5.03
C ASP A 29 22.69 -6.77 5.23
N ALA A 30 22.23 -5.85 4.38
CA ALA A 30 22.59 -4.43 4.48
C ALA A 30 21.71 -3.69 5.50
N ASP A 31 22.25 -2.63 6.10
CA ASP A 31 21.47 -1.74 6.95
C ASP A 31 20.60 -0.80 6.10
N HIS A 32 19.29 -1.03 6.12
CA HIS A 32 18.31 -0.21 5.41
C HIS A 32 17.65 0.86 6.30
N SER A 33 18.09 1.02 7.55
CA SER A 33 17.42 1.91 8.52
C SER A 33 17.30 3.34 8.01
N ALA A 34 18.35 3.89 7.40
CA ALA A 34 18.34 5.23 6.83
C ALA A 34 17.39 5.34 5.63
N ALA A 35 17.34 4.31 4.78
CA ALA A 35 16.45 4.29 3.61
C ALA A 35 14.97 4.20 4.02
N ILE A 36 14.66 3.38 5.04
CA ILE A 36 13.32 3.26 5.62
C ILE A 36 12.91 4.57 6.27
N ALA A 37 13.78 5.16 7.10
CA ALA A 37 13.50 6.43 7.75
C ALA A 37 13.25 7.57 6.75
N ALA A 38 14.00 7.61 5.64
CA ALA A 38 13.85 8.63 4.61
C ALA A 38 12.51 8.55 3.85
N GLN A 39 11.89 7.36 3.74
CA GLN A 39 10.62 7.16 3.04
C GLN A 39 9.42 7.03 3.97
N ARG A 40 9.65 6.99 5.28
CA ARG A 40 8.60 6.73 6.28
C ARG A 40 7.43 7.71 6.14
N ASP A 41 7.70 9.00 6.10
CA ASP A 41 6.63 10.01 6.10
C ASP A 41 5.82 9.97 4.80
N GLU A 42 6.48 9.73 3.65
CA GLU A 42 5.82 9.55 2.35
C GLU A 42 4.92 8.31 2.35
N LEU A 43 5.39 7.17 2.88
CA LEU A 43 4.58 5.96 3.02
C LEU A 43 3.39 6.16 3.96
N LEU A 44 3.58 6.85 5.08
CA LEU A 44 2.49 7.13 6.02
C LEU A 44 1.43 8.06 5.42
N GLN A 45 1.87 9.05 4.63
CA GLN A 45 0.99 9.95 3.90
C GLN A 45 0.20 9.18 2.84
N HIS A 46 0.86 8.33 2.05
CA HIS A 46 0.23 7.45 1.06
C HIS A 46 -0.90 6.61 1.68
N PHE A 47 -0.63 5.92 2.79
CA PHE A 47 -1.65 5.12 3.49
C PHE A 47 -2.85 5.93 3.96
N ALA A 48 -2.63 7.17 4.41
CA ALA A 48 -3.70 8.05 4.86
C ALA A 48 -4.57 8.54 3.70
N GLU A 49 -3.96 8.83 2.55
CA GLU A 49 -4.66 9.23 1.32
C GLU A 49 -5.56 8.09 0.81
N GLU A 50 -5.05 6.85 0.79
CA GLU A 50 -5.83 5.67 0.42
C GLU A 50 -7.01 5.43 1.36
N GLU A 51 -6.78 5.51 2.68
CA GLU A 51 -7.84 5.36 3.68
C GLU A 51 -8.95 6.39 3.49
N GLN A 52 -8.58 7.66 3.25
CA GLN A 52 -9.54 8.73 3.00
C GLN A 52 -10.28 8.53 1.67
N GLN A 53 -9.57 8.11 0.63
CA GLN A 53 -10.14 7.90 -0.69
C GLN A 53 -11.08 6.69 -0.74
N PHE A 54 -10.77 5.61 -0.03
CA PHE A 54 -11.56 4.37 -0.05
C PHE A 54 -12.70 4.34 0.98
N ALA A 55 -12.63 5.15 2.04
CA ALA A 55 -13.67 5.28 3.06
C ALA A 55 -15.12 5.33 2.52
N PRO A 56 -15.48 6.18 1.52
CA PRO A 56 -16.86 6.26 1.03
C PRO A 56 -17.32 5.02 0.23
N PHE A 57 -16.40 4.17 -0.24
CA PHE A 57 -16.73 3.02 -1.08
C PHE A 57 -16.93 1.73 -0.28
N TRP A 58 -16.41 1.62 0.94
CA TRP A 58 -16.55 0.39 1.75
C TRP A 58 -17.99 -0.09 1.93
N PRO A 59 -18.99 0.77 2.22
CA PRO A 59 -20.39 0.34 2.33
C PRO A 59 -20.97 -0.17 1.01
N GLN A 60 -20.48 0.35 -0.12
CA GLN A 60 -20.96 0.01 -1.47
C GLN A 60 -20.32 -1.28 -1.98
N LEU A 61 -19.06 -1.51 -1.63
CA LEU A 61 -18.30 -2.68 -2.05
C LEU A 61 -18.83 -3.98 -1.45
N GLN A 62 -19.43 -3.93 -0.25
CA GLN A 62 -19.98 -5.11 0.44
C GLN A 62 -18.98 -6.29 0.55
N ARG A 63 -17.68 -5.98 0.60
CA ARG A 63 -16.57 -6.93 0.73
C ARG A 63 -15.80 -6.66 2.02
N PRO A 64 -16.34 -7.08 3.18
CA PRO A 64 -15.69 -6.84 4.47
C PRO A 64 -14.32 -7.53 4.56
N ASP A 65 -14.10 -8.61 3.82
CA ASP A 65 -12.83 -9.31 3.70
C ASP A 65 -11.72 -8.41 3.12
N LEU A 66 -12.03 -7.65 2.07
CA LEU A 66 -11.07 -6.72 1.44
C LEU A 66 -10.77 -5.54 2.38
N GLN A 67 -11.80 -4.97 3.01
CA GLN A 67 -11.62 -3.86 3.94
C GLN A 67 -10.80 -4.28 5.18
N GLN A 68 -11.07 -5.47 5.73
CA GLN A 68 -10.34 -5.99 6.88
C GLN A 68 -8.86 -6.21 6.55
N ARG A 69 -8.57 -6.79 5.37
CA ARG A 69 -7.19 -7.00 4.93
C ARG A 69 -6.46 -5.68 4.71
N PHE A 70 -7.08 -4.72 4.02
CA PHE A 70 -6.52 -3.38 3.81
C PHE A 70 -6.15 -2.71 5.15
N ASN A 71 -7.09 -2.66 6.10
CA ASN A 71 -6.85 -2.07 7.42
C ASN A 71 -5.77 -2.82 8.22
N ALA A 72 -5.74 -4.15 8.15
CA ALA A 72 -4.75 -4.96 8.85
C ALA A 72 -3.34 -4.77 8.29
N ASP A 73 -3.20 -4.75 6.96
CA ASP A 73 -1.93 -4.50 6.28
C ASP A 73 -1.40 -3.10 6.64
N HIS A 74 -2.26 -2.07 6.60
CA HIS A 74 -1.90 -0.71 7.00
C HIS A 74 -1.45 -0.61 8.46
N ALA A 75 -2.17 -1.27 9.38
CA ALA A 75 -1.77 -1.29 10.79
C ALA A 75 -0.40 -1.97 10.98
N ALA A 76 -0.16 -3.10 10.31
CA ALA A 76 1.11 -3.80 10.36
C ALA A 76 2.26 -2.97 9.76
N LEU A 77 2.04 -2.34 8.60
CA LEU A 77 3.04 -1.47 7.95
C LEU A 77 3.42 -0.28 8.82
N ARG A 78 2.44 0.37 9.48
CA ARG A 78 2.72 1.47 10.42
C ARG A 78 3.57 1.05 11.61
N GLN A 79 3.38 -0.17 12.10
CA GLN A 79 4.22 -0.74 13.17
C GLN A 79 5.63 -1.05 12.66
N LEU A 80 5.77 -1.61 11.46
CA LEU A 80 7.05 -1.96 10.85
C LEU A 80 7.89 -0.74 10.44
N LEU A 81 7.24 0.42 10.24
CA LEU A 81 7.87 1.72 10.04
C LEU A 81 8.34 2.40 11.34
N GLN A 82 8.25 1.74 12.49
CA GLN A 82 8.88 2.19 13.74
C GLN A 82 10.22 1.48 13.98
N PRO A 83 11.21 2.16 14.59
CA PRO A 83 12.43 1.51 15.04
C PRO A 83 12.17 0.58 16.25
N PRO A 84 12.91 -0.53 16.41
CA PRO A 84 13.91 -1.04 15.47
C PRO A 84 13.26 -1.59 14.19
N PHE A 85 13.78 -1.20 13.03
CA PHE A 85 13.16 -1.55 11.75
C PHE A 85 13.36 -3.03 11.43
N GLN A 86 12.27 -3.72 11.14
CA GLN A 86 12.29 -5.10 10.65
C GLN A 86 12.26 -5.08 9.12
N ALA A 87 13.39 -4.69 8.51
CA ALA A 87 13.46 -4.37 7.07
C ALA A 87 12.89 -5.47 6.17
N ALA A 88 13.28 -6.73 6.38
CA ALA A 88 12.81 -7.86 5.56
C ALA A 88 11.28 -8.03 5.65
N LEU A 89 10.73 -7.99 6.87
CA LEU A 89 9.29 -8.10 7.09
C LEU A 89 8.53 -6.90 6.52
N LEU A 90 9.07 -5.68 6.67
CA LEU A 90 8.52 -4.48 6.05
C LEU A 90 8.44 -4.63 4.53
N ALA A 91 9.51 -5.08 3.89
CA ALA A 91 9.56 -5.26 2.45
C ALA A 91 8.54 -6.30 1.97
N ASP A 92 8.48 -7.46 2.61
CA ASP A 92 7.53 -8.51 2.23
C ASP A 92 6.07 -8.08 2.45
N THR A 93 5.76 -7.45 3.59
CA THR A 93 4.41 -6.93 3.87
C THR A 93 4.02 -5.84 2.87
N LEU A 94 4.91 -4.88 2.59
CA LEU A 94 4.63 -3.77 1.67
C LEU A 94 4.40 -4.27 0.24
N MET A 95 5.24 -5.21 -0.23
CA MET A 95 5.06 -5.81 -1.55
C MET A 95 3.79 -6.66 -1.65
N ALA A 96 3.42 -7.38 -0.58
CA ALA A 96 2.20 -8.15 -0.54
C ALA A 96 0.95 -7.25 -0.54
N HIS A 97 0.99 -6.15 0.22
CA HIS A 97 -0.05 -5.14 0.29
C HIS A 97 -0.31 -4.50 -1.08
N VAL A 98 0.73 -3.94 -1.73
CA VAL A 98 0.61 -3.34 -3.07
C VAL A 98 0.05 -4.33 -4.10
N ARG A 99 0.47 -5.61 -4.04
CA ARG A 99 -0.07 -6.65 -4.92
C ARG A 99 -1.56 -6.92 -4.68
N PHE A 100 -1.98 -6.93 -3.43
CA PHE A 100 -3.38 -7.07 -3.05
C PHE A 100 -4.20 -5.89 -3.58
N GLU A 101 -3.71 -4.67 -3.42
CA GLU A 101 -4.44 -3.50 -3.87
C GLU A 101 -4.61 -3.48 -5.39
N GLU A 102 -3.53 -3.67 -6.13
CA GLU A 102 -3.54 -3.64 -7.59
C GLU A 102 -4.40 -4.73 -8.23
N ARG A 103 -4.41 -5.94 -7.63
CA ARG A 103 -5.01 -7.13 -8.25
C ARG A 103 -6.40 -7.45 -7.71
N GLU A 104 -6.69 -7.10 -6.47
CA GLU A 104 -7.92 -7.47 -5.78
C GLU A 104 -8.75 -6.23 -5.47
N LEU A 105 -8.21 -5.28 -4.70
CA LEU A 105 -8.98 -4.11 -4.23
C LEU A 105 -9.36 -3.17 -5.37
N PHE A 106 -8.40 -2.74 -6.19
CA PHE A 106 -8.64 -1.81 -7.29
C PHE A 106 -9.54 -2.42 -8.35
N ALA A 107 -9.41 -3.72 -8.61
CA ALA A 107 -10.31 -4.44 -9.49
C ALA A 107 -11.75 -4.41 -8.97
N ALA A 108 -11.96 -4.61 -7.67
CA ALA A 108 -13.29 -4.59 -7.07
C ALA A 108 -13.87 -3.16 -6.98
N LEU A 109 -13.04 -2.14 -6.75
CA LEU A 109 -13.44 -0.73 -6.74
C LEU A 109 -13.73 -0.19 -8.15
N GLN A 110 -13.08 -0.74 -9.19
CA GLN A 110 -13.25 -0.30 -10.58
C GLN A 110 -14.71 -0.38 -11.04
N ASP A 111 -15.47 -1.36 -10.54
CA ASP A 111 -16.89 -1.57 -10.87
C ASP A 111 -17.82 -0.56 -10.18
N LEU A 112 -17.36 0.09 -9.11
CA LEU A 112 -18.11 1.10 -8.35
C LEU A 112 -17.78 2.53 -8.78
N LEU A 113 -16.61 2.72 -9.40
CA LEU A 113 -16.18 4.04 -9.84
C LEU A 113 -16.95 4.44 -11.11
N PRO A 114 -17.52 5.66 -11.16
CA PRO A 114 -18.25 6.11 -12.34
C PRO A 114 -17.32 6.11 -13.56
N THR A 115 -17.76 5.49 -14.65
CA THR A 115 -17.15 5.68 -15.97
C THR A 115 -17.35 7.13 -16.37
N SER A 116 -16.30 7.96 -16.20
CA SER A 116 -16.24 9.28 -16.83
C SER A 116 -16.19 9.17 -18.35
#